data_AF-A0A4S2MAM7-F1
#
_entry.id   AF-A0A4S2MAM7-F1
#
_cell.length_a   1.000
_cell.length_b   1.000
_cell.length_c   1.000
_cell.angle_alpha   90.00
_cell.angle_beta   90.00
_cell.angle_gamma   90.00
#
_symmetry.space_group_name_H-M   'P 1'
#
loop_
_entity.id
_entity.type
_entity.pdbx_description
1 polymer ?
#
loop_
_entity_poly.entity_id
_entity_poly.type
_entity_poly.pdbx_seq_one_letter_code
_entity_poly.pdbx_strand_id
1 'polypeptide(L)'
;MYNPSIRTPAVTPLTSTPSKGILERIQLVEEFYDGECKHMRDLITAVEYYMEPLRRLSILEPIEIHKLFYTIDRLLPVFEDLVLRLSRAIEVNSCVPLIAQVFLEWLDVRYLGIPSEEDCSSTHGIQHNATSVETPASTGFSFVAELIIDYVAHLFESREYLEAFIRHRTKFSDFLSRCSTTSSNQRLDLWHFLTAGS
;
A
#
# COMPACT_ATOMS: atom_id res chain seq x y z
N MET A 1 10.47 -10.92 -68.39
CA MET A 1 10.23 -12.13 -67.59
C MET A 1 10.27 -11.73 -66.13
N TYR A 2 9.10 -11.67 -65.49
CA TYR A 2 8.93 -11.30 -64.07
C TYR A 2 9.07 -12.58 -63.24
N ASN A 3 9.97 -12.60 -62.25
CA ASN A 3 10.18 -13.75 -61.35
C ASN A 3 9.48 -13.45 -60.01
N PRO A 4 8.35 -14.12 -59.68
CA PRO A 4 7.62 -13.85 -58.46
C PRO A 4 7.88 -14.99 -57.46
N SER A 5 8.91 -14.89 -56.63
CA SER A 5 9.05 -15.73 -55.42
C SER A 5 10.27 -15.31 -54.59
N ILE A 6 10.12 -14.34 -53.69
CA ILE A 6 10.81 -14.41 -52.39
C ILE A 6 9.79 -14.02 -51.32
N ARG A 7 9.49 -15.00 -50.47
CA ARG A 7 8.58 -14.96 -49.33
C ARG A 7 8.83 -13.74 -48.44
N THR A 8 7.78 -12.98 -48.18
CA THR A 8 7.66 -12.22 -46.94
C THR A 8 7.79 -13.19 -45.74
N PRO A 9 8.62 -12.91 -44.73
CA PRO A 9 8.60 -13.70 -43.52
C PRO A 9 7.21 -13.57 -42.89
N ALA A 10 6.55 -14.70 -42.68
CA ALA A 10 5.30 -14.75 -41.95
C ALA A 10 5.58 -14.20 -40.54
N VAL A 11 4.99 -13.05 -40.22
CA VAL A 11 4.85 -12.62 -38.82
C VAL A 11 3.87 -13.60 -38.20
N THR A 12 4.41 -14.63 -37.56
CA THR A 12 3.63 -15.53 -36.72
C THR A 12 3.11 -14.68 -35.57
N PRO A 13 1.78 -14.53 -35.38
CA PRO A 13 1.28 -14.01 -34.12
C PRO A 13 1.70 -15.04 -33.07
N LEU A 14 2.58 -14.69 -32.13
CA LEU A 14 2.78 -15.49 -30.93
C LEU A 14 1.50 -15.36 -30.08
N THR A 15 0.46 -16.09 -30.47
CA THR A 15 -0.69 -16.36 -29.62
C THR A 15 -0.41 -17.65 -28.86
N SER A 16 0.63 -17.65 -28.03
CA SER A 16 0.75 -18.68 -26.99
C SER A 16 -0.24 -18.30 -25.90
N THR A 17 -1.31 -19.07 -25.76
CA THR A 17 -2.22 -18.93 -24.63
C THR A 17 -1.40 -18.99 -23.34
N PRO A 18 -1.51 -18.00 -22.44
CA PRO A 18 -0.76 -17.98 -21.18
C PRO A 18 -1.03 -19.27 -20.40
N SER A 19 0.00 -19.78 -19.74
CA SER A 19 -0.14 -21.00 -18.95
C SER A 19 -1.14 -20.78 -17.81
N LYS A 20 -1.80 -21.86 -17.36
CA LYS A 20 -2.75 -21.82 -16.24
C LYS A 20 -2.18 -21.09 -15.01
N GLY A 21 -0.90 -21.35 -14.68
CA GLY A 21 -0.25 -20.70 -13.54
C GLY A 21 0.03 -19.21 -13.72
N ILE A 22 0.15 -18.71 -14.96
CA ILE A 22 0.23 -17.26 -15.22
C ILE A 22 -1.14 -16.62 -14.99
N LEU A 23 -2.20 -17.25 -15.49
CA LEU A 23 -3.58 -16.76 -15.30
C LEU A 23 -3.98 -16.69 -13.83
N GLU A 24 -3.67 -17.72 -13.04
CA GLU A 24 -3.94 -17.73 -11.59
C GLU A 24 -3.22 -16.58 -10.86
N ARG A 25 -1.98 -16.27 -11.25
CA ARG A 25 -1.24 -15.15 -10.64
C ARG A 25 -1.78 -13.79 -11.06
N ILE A 26 -2.25 -13.63 -12.30
CA ILE A 26 -2.92 -12.41 -12.75
C ILE A 26 -4.18 -12.18 -11.91
N GLN A 27 -4.98 -13.21 -11.72
CA GLN A 27 -6.20 -13.11 -10.93
C GLN A 27 -5.90 -12.73 -9.47
N LEU A 28 -4.90 -13.34 -8.83
CA LEU A 28 -4.50 -12.98 -7.46
C LEU A 28 -4.07 -11.51 -7.34
N VAL A 29 -3.46 -10.96 -8.37
CA VAL A 29 -3.02 -9.57 -8.42
C VAL A 29 -4.21 -8.63 -8.56
N GLU A 30 -5.15 -8.97 -9.44
CA GLU A 30 -6.37 -8.19 -9.62
C GLU A 30 -7.19 -8.20 -8.32
N GLU A 31 -7.33 -9.36 -7.67
CA GLU A 31 -7.98 -9.49 -6.36
C GLU A 31 -7.28 -8.66 -5.28
N PHE A 32 -5.94 -8.66 -5.26
CA PHE A 32 -5.17 -7.82 -4.35
C PHE A 32 -5.40 -6.32 -4.62
N TYR A 33 -5.30 -5.89 -5.88
CA TYR A 33 -5.53 -4.50 -6.28
C TYR A 33 -6.95 -4.02 -5.94
N ASP A 34 -7.97 -4.84 -6.18
CA ASP A 34 -9.35 -4.56 -5.79
C ASP A 34 -9.49 -4.43 -4.26
N GLY A 35 -8.76 -5.28 -3.53
CA GLY A 35 -8.62 -5.22 -2.07
C GLY A 35 -8.03 -3.88 -1.60
N GLU A 36 -6.91 -3.46 -2.18
CA GLU A 36 -6.27 -2.17 -1.86
C GLU A 36 -7.13 -0.97 -2.25
N CYS A 37 -7.81 -1.02 -3.40
CA CYS A 37 -8.79 0.01 -3.80
C CYS A 37 -9.96 0.11 -2.81
N LYS A 38 -10.39 -1.02 -2.23
CA LYS A 38 -11.40 -1.03 -1.17
C LYS A 38 -10.82 -0.48 0.14
N HIS A 39 -9.63 -0.90 0.55
CA HIS A 39 -8.95 -0.41 1.74
C HIS A 39 -8.78 1.13 1.70
N MET A 40 -8.32 1.67 0.58
CA MET A 40 -8.19 3.11 0.38
C MET A 40 -9.54 3.84 0.47
N ARG A 41 -10.59 3.29 -0.14
CA ARG A 41 -11.95 3.85 0.00
C ARG A 41 -12.44 3.82 1.44
N ASP A 42 -12.08 2.80 2.20
CA ASP A 42 -12.44 2.69 3.61
C ASP A 42 -11.73 3.77 4.45
N LEU A 43 -10.43 4.02 4.20
CA LEU A 43 -9.69 5.13 4.81
C LEU A 43 -10.29 6.49 4.47
N ILE A 44 -10.62 6.73 3.20
CA ILE A 44 -11.27 7.97 2.74
C ILE A 44 -12.62 8.14 3.43
N THR A 45 -13.41 7.06 3.52
CA THR A 45 -14.72 7.07 4.20
C THR A 45 -14.57 7.46 5.67
N ALA A 46 -13.57 6.91 6.37
CA ALA A 46 -13.26 7.27 7.75
C ALA A 46 -12.97 8.78 7.88
N VAL A 47 -12.22 9.36 6.95
CA VAL A 47 -11.91 10.79 6.96
C VAL A 47 -13.15 11.64 6.66
N GLU A 48 -13.82 11.38 5.54
CA GLU A 48 -14.89 12.25 5.02
C GLU A 48 -16.16 12.22 5.86
N TYR A 49 -16.52 11.05 6.38
CA TYR A 49 -17.80 10.84 7.06
C TYR A 49 -17.69 10.81 8.58
N TYR A 50 -16.48 10.68 9.14
CA TYR A 50 -16.27 10.67 10.57
C TYR A 50 -15.27 11.74 11.03
N MET A 51 -14.01 11.70 10.62
CA MET A 51 -12.98 12.64 11.10
C MET A 51 -13.34 14.09 10.83
N GLU A 52 -13.64 14.43 9.58
CA GLU A 52 -13.94 15.81 9.19
C GLU A 52 -15.24 16.33 9.81
N PRO A 53 -16.37 15.59 9.80
CA PRO A 53 -17.58 16.04 10.50
C PRO A 53 -17.38 16.21 12.00
N LEU A 54 -16.68 15.29 12.68
CA LEU A 54 -16.40 15.40 14.12
C LEU A 54 -15.61 16.67 14.44
N ARG A 55 -14.64 17.02 13.59
CA ARG A 55 -13.86 18.26 13.70
C ARG A 55 -14.71 19.50 13.39
N ARG A 56 -15.39 19.53 12.24
CA ARG A 56 -16.20 20.68 11.79
C ARG A 56 -17.35 21.01 12.73
N LEU A 57 -17.96 19.99 13.34
CA LEU A 57 -19.04 20.15 14.32
C LEU A 57 -18.51 20.38 15.74
N SER A 58 -17.19 20.37 15.94
CA SER A 58 -16.52 20.51 17.24
C SER A 58 -17.10 19.54 18.28
N ILE A 59 -17.34 18.30 17.84
CA ILE A 59 -17.77 17.20 18.71
C ILE A 59 -16.58 16.66 19.50
N LEU A 60 -15.40 16.65 18.87
CA LEU A 60 -14.12 16.30 19.46
C LEU A 60 -13.11 17.43 19.22
N GLU A 61 -12.24 17.64 20.20
CA GLU A 61 -11.08 18.55 20.11
C GLU A 61 -10.01 17.97 19.15
N PRO A 62 -9.08 18.79 18.61
CA PRO A 62 -8.03 18.30 17.70
C PRO A 62 -7.20 17.14 18.26
N ILE A 63 -6.90 17.15 19.57
CA ILE A 63 -6.19 16.06 20.24
C ILE A 63 -7.02 14.79 20.35
N GLU A 64 -8.34 14.91 20.53
CA GLU A 64 -9.26 13.77 20.59
C GLU A 64 -9.47 13.18 19.19
N ILE A 65 -9.51 14.02 18.14
CA ILE A 65 -9.49 13.58 16.74
C ILE A 65 -8.21 12.80 16.44
N HIS A 66 -7.04 13.34 16.83
CA HIS A 66 -5.77 12.67 16.61
C HIS A 66 -5.68 11.35 17.40
N LYS A 67 -6.25 11.27 18.60
CA LYS A 67 -6.33 10.00 19.33
C LYS A 67 -7.18 8.92 18.66
N LEU A 68 -8.14 9.30 17.84
CA LEU A 68 -9.08 8.37 17.20
C LEU A 68 -8.66 7.99 15.78
N PHE A 69 -8.10 8.94 15.02
CA PHE A 69 -7.72 8.76 13.61
C PHE A 69 -6.20 8.80 13.39
N TYR A 70 -5.42 9.05 14.44
CA TYR A 70 -3.97 9.15 14.41
C TYR A 70 -3.47 10.02 13.25
N THR A 71 -2.55 9.50 12.44
CA THR A 71 -1.97 10.14 11.26
C THR A 71 -2.57 9.61 9.96
N ILE A 72 -3.88 9.30 9.93
CA ILE A 72 -4.58 8.80 8.73
C ILE A 72 -4.40 9.72 7.51
N ASP A 73 -4.28 11.04 7.75
CA ASP A 73 -4.03 12.07 6.74
C ASP A 73 -2.68 11.88 6.04
N ARG A 74 -1.66 11.42 6.77
CA ARG A 74 -0.34 11.08 6.21
C ARG A 74 -0.34 9.72 5.52
N LEU A 75 -1.21 8.82 5.95
CA LEU A 75 -1.31 7.46 5.44
C LEU A 75 -2.02 7.40 4.08
N LEU A 76 -3.05 8.22 3.86
CA LEU A 76 -3.79 8.32 2.61
C LEU A 76 -2.91 8.46 1.35
N PRO A 77 -2.01 9.47 1.25
CA PRO A 77 -1.18 9.64 0.04
C PRO A 77 -0.23 8.46 -0.21
N VAL A 78 0.13 7.71 0.84
CA VAL A 78 0.99 6.51 0.73
C VAL A 78 0.23 5.35 0.08
N PHE A 79 -1.02 5.12 0.47
CA PHE A 79 -1.86 4.10 -0.18
C PHE A 79 -2.35 4.55 -1.56
N GLU A 80 -2.57 5.85 -1.79
CA GLU A 80 -2.90 6.39 -3.11
C GLU A 80 -1.76 6.13 -4.11
N ASP A 81 -0.51 6.35 -3.70
CA ASP A 81 0.67 6.04 -4.52
C ASP A 81 0.75 4.53 -4.83
N LEU A 82 0.49 3.65 -3.85
CA LEU A 82 0.47 2.20 -4.07
C LEU A 82 -0.58 1.81 -5.12
N VAL A 83 -1.82 2.27 -4.96
CA VAL A 83 -2.92 1.98 -5.89
C VAL A 83 -2.59 2.48 -7.29
N LEU A 84 -2.00 3.67 -7.43
CA LEU A 84 -1.57 4.22 -8.71
C LEU A 84 -0.45 3.40 -9.38
N ARG A 85 0.51 2.88 -8.61
CA ARG A 85 1.58 2.03 -9.15
C ARG A 85 1.04 0.67 -9.58
N LEU A 86 0.14 0.08 -8.78
CA LEU A 86 -0.50 -1.19 -9.10
C LEU A 86 -1.36 -1.08 -10.35
N SER A 87 -2.17 -0.03 -10.49
CA SER A 87 -3.02 0.16 -11.67
C SER A 87 -2.18 0.23 -12.96
N ARG A 88 -1.07 0.99 -12.92
CA ARG A 88 -0.12 1.07 -14.05
C ARG A 88 0.55 -0.27 -14.35
N ALA A 89 0.95 -1.03 -13.33
CA ALA A 89 1.56 -2.33 -13.52
C ALA A 89 0.58 -3.36 -14.12
N ILE A 90 -0.69 -3.30 -13.73
CA ILE A 90 -1.77 -4.12 -14.26
C ILE A 90 -2.06 -3.75 -15.72
N GLU A 91 -2.20 -2.46 -16.03
CA GLU A 91 -2.45 -1.95 -17.39
C GLU A 91 -1.33 -2.32 -18.38
N VAL A 92 -0.07 -2.26 -17.94
CA VAL A 92 1.07 -2.34 -18.86
C VAL A 92 1.39 -3.77 -19.31
N ASN A 93 1.11 -4.84 -18.54
CA ASN A 93 1.36 -6.22 -19.02
C ASN A 93 0.84 -7.39 -18.17
N SER A 94 0.05 -7.19 -17.10
CA SER A 94 -0.38 -8.26 -16.18
C SER A 94 0.77 -9.19 -15.69
N CYS A 95 2.03 -8.74 -15.77
CA CYS A 95 3.19 -9.62 -15.60
C CYS A 95 3.67 -9.55 -14.15
N VAL A 96 3.55 -10.68 -13.45
CA VAL A 96 3.89 -10.88 -12.04
C VAL A 96 5.24 -10.28 -11.59
N PRO A 97 6.34 -10.32 -12.38
CA PRO A 97 7.61 -9.69 -11.99
C PRO A 97 7.52 -8.17 -11.76
N LEU A 98 6.59 -7.48 -12.43
CA LEU A 98 6.40 -6.03 -12.27
C LEU A 98 5.83 -5.67 -10.90
N ILE A 99 5.09 -6.58 -10.27
CA ILE A 99 4.36 -6.28 -9.03
C ILE A 99 5.27 -6.39 -7.82
N ALA A 100 6.17 -7.38 -7.81
CA ALA A 100 7.23 -7.42 -6.81
C ALA A 100 8.05 -6.12 -6.85
N GLN A 101 8.42 -5.66 -8.05
CA GLN A 101 9.11 -4.39 -8.24
C GLN A 101 8.31 -3.19 -7.73
N VAL A 102 6.99 -3.13 -7.98
CA VAL A 102 6.12 -2.09 -7.41
C VAL A 102 6.23 -2.04 -5.88
N PHE A 103 6.17 -3.18 -5.19
CA PHE A 103 6.28 -3.19 -3.72
C PHE A 103 7.65 -2.73 -3.22
N LEU A 104 8.73 -3.13 -3.89
CA LEU A 104 10.08 -2.77 -3.48
C LEU A 104 10.35 -1.28 -3.70
N GLU A 105 9.86 -0.73 -4.81
CA GLU A 105 9.95 0.70 -5.09
C GLU A 105 9.04 1.51 -4.18
N TRP A 106 7.83 1.02 -3.87
CA TRP A 106 6.90 1.70 -2.98
C TRP A 106 7.40 1.71 -1.53
N LEU A 107 7.91 0.58 -1.05
CA LEU A 107 8.53 0.48 0.26
C LEU A 107 9.94 1.07 0.28
N ASP A 108 10.50 1.55 -0.83
CA ASP A 108 11.92 1.95 -0.90
C ASP A 108 12.86 0.90 -0.27
N VAL A 109 12.50 -0.39 -0.39
CA VAL A 109 13.34 -1.49 0.05
C VAL A 109 14.41 -1.63 -1.02
N ARG A 110 15.50 -0.90 -0.82
CA ARG A 110 16.76 -1.21 -1.49
C ARG A 110 17.05 -2.65 -1.11
N TYR A 111 16.91 -3.56 -2.08
CA TYR A 111 17.37 -4.93 -1.94
C TYR A 111 18.71 -4.89 -1.25
N LEU A 112 18.77 -5.40 -0.01
CA LEU A 112 20.03 -5.78 0.62
C LEU A 112 20.78 -6.54 -0.47
N GLY A 113 21.88 -5.94 -0.93
CA GLY A 113 22.53 -6.33 -2.17
C GLY A 113 22.63 -7.84 -2.21
N ILE A 114 21.91 -8.47 -3.15
CA ILE A 114 22.25 -9.83 -3.52
C ILE A 114 23.70 -9.71 -3.96
N PRO A 115 24.66 -10.37 -3.31
CA PRO A 115 26.03 -10.38 -3.79
C PRO A 115 25.92 -10.83 -5.24
N SER A 116 26.36 -9.98 -6.17
CA SER A 116 26.59 -10.41 -7.54
C SER A 116 27.35 -11.72 -7.47
N GLU A 117 26.98 -12.74 -8.25
CA GLU A 117 27.68 -14.02 -8.33
C GLU A 117 29.13 -13.90 -8.88
N GLU A 118 29.78 -12.75 -8.72
CA GLU A 118 31.15 -12.46 -9.10
C GLU A 118 32.16 -12.71 -7.96
N ASP A 119 31.72 -12.97 -6.72
CA ASP A 119 32.63 -13.26 -5.59
C ASP A 119 33.10 -14.73 -5.48
N CYS A 120 32.77 -15.58 -6.46
CA CYS A 120 33.36 -16.92 -6.60
C CYS A 120 34.47 -16.92 -7.66
N SER A 121 35.51 -16.12 -7.45
CA SER A 121 36.80 -16.28 -8.12
C SER A 121 37.93 -15.85 -7.20
N SER A 122 38.23 -16.70 -6.21
CA SER A 122 39.45 -16.56 -5.43
C SER A 122 40.64 -17.00 -6.27
N THR A 123 41.51 -16.06 -6.66
CA THR A 123 42.96 -16.30 -6.74
C THR A 123 43.73 -14.96 -6.70
N HIS A 124 44.41 -14.76 -5.56
CA HIS A 124 45.66 -14.01 -5.35
C HIS A 124 45.77 -12.50 -5.64
N GLY A 125 46.08 -11.73 -4.59
CA GLY A 125 46.79 -10.45 -4.71
C GLY A 125 46.72 -9.57 -3.45
N ILE A 126 47.88 -9.14 -2.95
CA ILE A 126 48.11 -8.53 -1.64
C ILE A 126 48.00 -6.98 -1.67
N GLN A 127 47.52 -6.41 -0.55
CA GLN A 127 47.61 -5.03 0.00
C GLN A 127 47.39 -3.82 -0.92
N HIS A 128 46.55 -2.87 -0.49
CA HIS A 128 46.99 -1.50 -0.14
C HIS A 128 45.88 -0.74 0.61
N ASN A 129 46.32 0.05 1.59
CA ASN A 129 45.49 0.90 2.45
C ASN A 129 44.88 2.05 1.64
N ALA A 130 43.62 2.39 1.94
CA ALA A 130 43.11 3.75 1.84
C ALA A 130 41.93 3.93 2.78
N THR A 131 42.01 4.96 3.62
CA THR A 131 40.99 5.48 4.52
C THR A 131 39.66 5.69 3.80
N SER A 132 38.71 4.78 4.02
CA SER A 132 37.32 4.99 3.65
C SER A 132 36.59 5.61 4.83
N VAL A 133 36.19 6.86 4.64
CA VAL A 133 35.21 7.58 5.47
C VAL A 133 34.08 6.62 5.83
N GLU A 134 33.90 6.37 7.13
CA GLU A 134 32.72 5.70 7.64
C GLU A 134 31.50 6.56 7.27
N THR A 135 30.85 6.18 6.17
CA THR A 135 29.50 6.64 5.88
C THR A 135 28.64 5.95 6.94
N PRO A 136 27.90 6.67 7.79
CA PRO A 136 27.06 6.00 8.76
C PRO A 136 26.12 5.13 7.96
N ALA A 137 26.14 3.82 8.25
CA ALA A 137 25.10 2.91 7.82
C ALA A 137 23.81 3.44 8.46
N SER A 138 23.15 4.37 7.76
CA SER A 138 21.75 4.68 8.00
C SER A 138 21.07 3.34 7.86
N THR A 139 20.63 2.80 8.99
CA THR A 139 19.75 1.66 9.12
C THR A 139 18.50 2.04 8.34
N GLY A 140 18.55 1.82 7.02
CA GLY A 140 17.66 2.40 6.02
C GLY A 140 16.35 1.63 6.03
N PHE A 141 15.57 1.85 7.08
CA PHE A 141 14.22 1.33 7.16
C PHE A 141 13.29 2.23 6.32
N SER A 142 12.31 1.61 5.67
CA SER A 142 11.39 2.27 4.78
C SER A 142 10.52 3.28 5.54
N PHE A 143 10.57 4.57 5.18
CA PHE A 143 9.66 5.57 5.76
C PHE A 143 8.19 5.18 5.62
N VAL A 144 7.82 4.58 4.48
CA VAL A 144 6.46 4.06 4.24
C VAL A 144 6.12 2.95 5.23
N ALA A 145 7.03 2.00 5.43
CA ALA A 145 6.80 0.93 6.41
C ALA A 145 6.74 1.47 7.84
N GLU A 146 7.59 2.43 8.22
CA GLU A 146 7.53 3.07 9.55
C GLU A 146 6.17 3.72 9.76
N LEU A 147 5.68 4.49 8.79
CA LEU A 147 4.41 5.17 8.89
C LEU A 147 3.23 4.19 9.03
N ILE A 148 3.23 3.09 8.26
CA ILE A 148 2.19 2.07 8.34
C ILE A 148 2.25 1.34 9.69
N ILE A 149 3.45 0.93 10.13
CA ILE A 149 3.64 0.24 11.41
C ILE A 149 3.21 1.13 12.57
N ASP A 150 3.62 2.39 12.56
CA ASP A 150 3.27 3.39 13.58
C ASP A 150 1.75 3.60 13.62
N TYR A 151 1.11 3.78 12.48
CA TYR A 151 -0.35 3.90 12.40
C TYR A 151 -1.07 2.67 12.94
N VAL A 152 -0.67 1.47 12.51
CA VAL A 152 -1.29 0.21 12.95
C VAL A 152 -1.09 -0.01 14.45
N ALA A 153 0.08 0.31 14.99
CA ALA A 153 0.33 0.21 16.43
C ALA A 153 -0.63 1.10 17.25
N HIS A 154 -1.02 2.26 16.72
CA HIS A 154 -1.95 3.17 17.37
C HIS A 154 -3.43 2.75 17.24
N LEU A 155 -3.80 1.83 16.32
CA LEU A 155 -5.19 1.41 16.16
C LEU A 155 -5.79 0.80 17.43
N PHE A 156 -4.97 0.11 18.23
CA PHE A 156 -5.40 -0.43 19.52
C PHE A 156 -5.82 0.70 20.48
N GLU A 157 -4.99 1.74 20.62
CA GLU A 157 -5.32 2.90 21.46
C GLU A 157 -6.53 3.66 20.92
N SER A 158 -6.61 3.86 19.60
CA SER A 158 -7.76 4.49 18.94
C SER A 158 -9.07 3.79 19.26
N ARG A 159 -9.07 2.46 19.36
CA ARG A 159 -10.25 1.68 19.75
C ARG A 159 -10.67 1.94 21.20
N GLU A 160 -9.72 1.98 22.13
CA GLU A 160 -10.02 2.30 23.53
C GLU A 160 -10.59 3.72 23.66
N TYR A 161 -10.07 4.68 22.88
CA TYR A 161 -10.65 6.03 22.81
C TYR A 161 -12.05 6.04 22.20
N LEU A 162 -12.30 5.26 21.14
CA LEU A 162 -13.63 5.11 20.55
C LEU A 162 -14.63 4.63 21.61
N GLU A 163 -14.28 3.56 22.35
CA GLU A 163 -15.10 3.02 23.43
C GLU A 163 -15.38 4.05 24.53
N ALA A 164 -14.34 4.76 24.96
CA ALA A 164 -14.47 5.80 25.98
C ALA A 164 -15.38 6.94 25.51
N PHE A 165 -15.25 7.39 24.26
CA PHE A 165 -16.10 8.45 23.71
C PHE A 165 -17.56 8.01 23.57
N ILE A 166 -17.82 6.78 23.13
CA ILE A 166 -19.19 6.24 23.06
C ILE A 166 -19.84 6.22 24.44
N ARG A 167 -19.10 5.79 25.47
CA ARG A 167 -19.63 5.68 26.85
C ARG A 167 -19.84 7.02 27.53
N HIS A 168 -18.95 7.99 27.29
CA HIS A 168 -18.87 9.20 28.11
C HIS A 168 -19.25 10.49 27.38
N ARG A 169 -19.43 10.46 26.05
CA ARG A 169 -19.73 11.66 25.25
C ARG A 169 -21.04 11.49 24.49
N THR A 170 -22.12 12.05 25.03
CA THR A 170 -23.46 11.99 24.41
C THR A 170 -23.48 12.55 23.00
N LYS A 171 -22.90 13.73 22.76
CA LYS A 171 -22.80 14.33 21.41
C LYS A 171 -22.11 13.43 20.39
N PHE A 172 -21.10 12.67 20.82
CA PHE A 172 -20.36 11.74 19.96
C PHE A 172 -21.21 10.50 19.65
N SER A 173 -21.83 9.90 20.66
CA SER A 173 -22.75 8.77 20.50
C SER A 173 -23.94 9.11 19.60
N ASP A 174 -24.56 10.27 19.81
CA ASP A 174 -25.66 10.78 18.98
C ASP A 174 -25.21 10.98 17.53
N PHE A 175 -23.99 11.49 17.32
CA PHE A 175 -23.42 11.61 15.99
C PHE A 175 -23.26 10.26 15.29
N LEU A 176 -22.67 9.26 15.96
CA LEU A 176 -22.51 7.92 15.39
C LEU A 176 -23.85 7.26 15.06
N SER A 177 -24.86 7.41 15.93
CA SER A 177 -26.22 6.91 15.68
C SER A 177 -26.86 7.56 14.45
N ARG A 178 -26.56 8.83 14.17
CA ARG A 178 -27.02 9.52 12.96
C ARG A 178 -26.29 9.02 11.72
N CYS A 179 -24.99 8.75 11.81
CA CYS A 179 -24.22 8.19 10.69
C CYS A 179 -24.73 6.80 10.27
N SER A 180 -25.14 5.96 11.21
CA SER A 180 -25.68 4.62 10.92
C SER A 180 -27.11 4.64 10.34
N THR A 181 -27.88 5.70 10.59
CA THR A 181 -29.28 5.82 10.12
C THR A 181 -29.44 6.62 8.84
N THR A 182 -28.49 7.50 8.51
CA THR A 182 -28.59 8.43 7.36
C THR A 182 -27.81 8.01 6.13
N SER A 183 -26.92 7.02 6.24
CA SER A 183 -25.95 6.76 5.18
C SER A 183 -26.31 5.56 4.30
N SER A 184 -26.14 5.74 2.98
CA SER A 184 -25.87 4.66 2.04
C SER A 184 -24.53 3.94 2.32
N ASN A 185 -23.84 4.26 3.43
CA ASN A 185 -22.49 3.82 3.79
C ASN A 185 -22.50 2.52 4.61
N GLN A 186 -23.46 1.62 4.36
CA GLN A 186 -23.50 0.27 4.96
C GLN A 186 -22.22 -0.55 4.75
N ARG A 187 -21.25 -0.06 3.97
CA ARG A 187 -19.99 -0.74 3.71
C ARG A 187 -18.93 -0.55 4.79
N LEU A 188 -19.00 0.48 5.64
CA LEU A 188 -18.01 0.69 6.72
C LEU A 188 -18.55 1.47 7.93
N ASP A 189 -18.76 0.76 9.04
CA ASP A 189 -18.90 1.36 10.37
C ASP A 189 -17.51 1.78 10.88
N LEU A 190 -17.42 2.88 11.64
CA LEU A 190 -16.18 3.30 12.30
C LEU A 190 -15.61 2.21 13.21
N TRP A 191 -16.49 1.40 13.82
CA TRP A 191 -16.08 0.19 14.54
C TRP A 191 -15.37 -0.80 13.63
N HIS A 192 -15.98 -1.13 12.49
CA HIS A 192 -15.39 -2.03 11.51
C HIS A 192 -14.06 -1.52 10.98
N PHE A 193 -13.94 -0.21 10.77
CA PHE A 193 -12.71 0.45 10.38
C PHE A 193 -11.57 0.23 11.38
N LEU A 194 -11.81 0.48 12.68
CA LEU A 194 -10.77 0.30 13.70
C LEU A 194 -10.50 -1.17 14.05
N THR A 195 -11.42 -2.10 13.75
CA THR A 195 -11.22 -3.54 13.98
C THR A 195 -10.54 -4.28 12.84
N ALA A 196 -10.43 -3.69 11.65
CA ALA A 196 -9.84 -4.37 10.48
C ALA A 196 -8.31 -4.63 10.61
N GLY A 197 -7.67 -4.15 11.68
CA GLY A 197 -6.24 -4.29 11.93
C GLY A 197 -5.81 -5.39 12.91
N SER A 198 -6.67 -6.36 13.25
CA SER A 198 -6.35 -7.47 14.17
C SER A 198 -6.46 -8.85 13.56
#